data_AF-A0A2J6P0H3-F1
#
_entry.id   AF-A0A2J6P0H3-F1
#
_cell.length_a   1.000
_cell.length_b   1.000
_cell.length_c   1.000
_cell.angle_alpha   90.00
_cell.angle_beta   90.00
_cell.angle_gamma   90.00
#
_symmetry.space_group_name_H-M   'P 1'
#
loop_
_entity.id
_entity.type
_entity.pdbx_description
1 polymer ?
#
loop_
_entity_poly.entity_id
_entity_poly.type
_entity_poly.pdbx_seq_one_letter_code
_entity_poly.pdbx_strand_id
1 'polypeptide(L)'
;MKKSFYIIGIIMIIIICYIFMNFLFFDKWACYSSEKQINSYINNHNTKKLHDIANNNKTYQVLKDSKKISIKLQSDNQGSGDIGYYQVDLNDKPAKLYIKIKHAFIPDVPEIRRIKLEE
;
A
#
# COMPACT_ATOMS: atom_id res chain seq x y z
N MET A 1 9.60 10.76 -42.29
CA MET A 1 9.53 9.31 -42.02
C MET A 1 10.56 8.84 -41.00
N LYS A 2 11.88 8.83 -41.28
CA LYS A 2 12.91 8.33 -40.32
C LYS A 2 12.89 9.04 -38.95
N LYS A 3 12.75 10.38 -38.92
CA LYS A 3 12.62 11.15 -37.66
C LYS A 3 11.35 10.81 -36.88
N SER A 4 10.23 10.55 -37.57
CA SER A 4 8.97 10.15 -36.94
C SER A 4 9.07 8.77 -36.30
N PHE A 5 9.70 7.80 -36.96
CA PHE A 5 9.97 6.48 -36.36
C PHE A 5 10.88 6.55 -35.15
N TYR A 6 11.88 7.44 -35.16
CA TYR A 6 12.75 7.68 -34.01
C TYR A 6 11.99 8.25 -32.81
N ILE A 7 11.12 9.25 -33.05
CA ILE A 7 10.25 9.83 -32.01
C ILE A 7 9.31 8.77 -31.42
N ILE A 8 8.67 7.96 -32.26
CA ILE A 8 7.79 6.87 -31.82
C ILE A 8 8.57 5.85 -30.98
N GLY A 9 9.78 5.48 -31.42
CA GLY A 9 10.66 4.58 -30.66
C GLY A 9 11.00 5.11 -29.27
N ILE A 10 11.33 6.40 -29.15
CA ILE A 10 11.58 7.05 -27.84
C ILE A 10 10.33 7.01 -26.96
N ILE A 11 9.16 7.35 -27.50
CA ILE A 11 7.90 7.33 -26.73
C ILE A 11 7.62 5.93 -26.19
N MET A 12 7.81 4.89 -27.01
CA MET A 12 7.64 3.50 -26.58
C MET A 12 8.60 3.13 -25.44
N ILE A 13 9.87 3.52 -25.53
CA ILE A 13 10.85 3.29 -24.46
C ILE A 13 10.41 4.00 -23.17
N ILE A 14 9.97 5.26 -23.26
CA ILE A 14 9.50 6.02 -22.09
C ILE A 14 8.31 5.32 -21.42
N ILE A 15 7.34 4.83 -22.21
CA ILE A 15 6.17 4.11 -21.69
C ILE A 15 6.60 2.82 -20.98
N ILE A 16 7.53 2.05 -21.56
CA ILE A 16 8.05 0.83 -20.96
C ILE A 16 8.78 1.15 -19.66
N CYS A 17 9.65 2.17 -19.64
CA CYS A 17 10.34 2.62 -18.43
C CYS A 17 9.34 3.05 -17.36
N TYR A 18 8.28 3.77 -17.72
CA TYR A 18 7.23 4.16 -16.79
C TYR A 18 6.54 2.94 -16.16
N ILE A 19 6.10 1.98 -16.97
CA ILE A 19 5.44 0.76 -16.48
C ILE A 19 6.40 -0.04 -15.58
N PHE A 20 7.66 -0.18 -15.99
CA PHE A 20 8.67 -0.92 -15.24
C PHE A 20 8.99 -0.28 -13.89
N MET A 21 9.11 1.05 -13.84
CA MET A 21 9.28 1.77 -12.57
C MET A 21 8.05 1.58 -11.68
N ASN A 22 6.84 1.73 -12.21
CA ASN A 22 5.64 1.48 -11.41
C ASN A 22 5.59 0.06 -10.86
N PHE A 23 5.96 -0.95 -11.67
CA PHE A 23 6.10 -2.34 -11.23
C PHE A 23 7.08 -2.47 -10.05
N LEU A 24 8.30 -1.95 -10.19
CA LEU A 24 9.35 -2.07 -9.16
C LEU A 24 9.01 -1.36 -7.83
N PHE A 25 8.26 -0.25 -7.89
CA PHE A 25 7.95 0.57 -6.73
C PHE A 25 6.53 0.36 -6.18
N PHE A 26 5.72 -0.50 -6.81
CA PHE A 26 4.30 -0.67 -6.46
C PHE A 26 4.10 -1.04 -4.98
N ASP A 27 4.80 -2.08 -4.51
CA ASP A 27 4.62 -2.61 -3.15
C ASP A 27 5.04 -1.60 -2.08
N LYS A 28 6.16 -0.91 -2.31
CA LYS A 28 6.63 0.19 -1.43
C LYS A 28 5.61 1.33 -1.40
N TRP A 29 5.10 1.71 -2.56
CA TRP A 29 4.13 2.78 -2.69
C TRP A 29 2.78 2.41 -2.03
N ALA A 30 2.35 1.16 -2.13
CA ALA A 30 1.15 0.64 -1.49
C ALA A 30 1.26 0.66 0.04
N CYS A 31 2.40 0.21 0.59
CA CYS A 31 2.66 0.26 2.04
C CYS A 31 2.79 1.70 2.55
N TYR A 32 3.53 2.56 1.85
CA TYR A 32 3.67 3.97 2.20
C TYR A 32 2.33 4.71 2.20
N SER A 33 1.52 4.49 1.16
CA SER A 33 0.18 5.09 1.06
C SER A 33 -0.75 4.60 2.17
N SER A 34 -0.66 3.31 2.52
CA SER A 34 -1.41 2.73 3.63
C SER A 34 -0.99 3.33 4.97
N GLU A 35 0.31 3.46 5.24
CA GLU A 35 0.83 4.12 6.44
C GLU A 35 0.28 5.54 6.57
N LYS A 36 0.35 6.32 5.49
CA LYS A 36 -0.17 7.70 5.47
C LYS A 36 -1.67 7.74 5.73
N GLN A 37 -2.44 6.81 5.18
CA GLN A 37 -3.88 6.71 5.38
C GLN A 37 -4.24 6.38 6.84
N ILE A 38 -3.58 5.38 7.45
CA ILE A 38 -3.79 5.02 8.86
C ILE A 38 -3.40 6.19 9.78
N ASN A 39 -2.25 6.82 9.54
CA ASN A 39 -1.82 7.97 10.32
C ASN A 39 -2.77 9.16 10.21
N SER A 40 -3.40 9.36 9.05
CA SER A 40 -4.47 10.35 8.91
C SER A 40 -5.67 9.99 9.78
N TYR A 41 -6.08 8.72 9.85
CA TYR A 41 -7.17 8.29 10.73
C TYR A 41 -6.83 8.49 12.21
N ILE A 42 -5.59 8.20 12.61
CA ILE A 42 -5.09 8.44 13.97
C ILE A 42 -5.13 9.93 14.31
N ASN A 43 -4.51 10.78 13.48
CA ASN A 43 -4.42 12.22 13.72
C ASN A 43 -5.80 12.89 13.79
N ASN A 44 -6.75 12.41 12.99
CA ASN A 44 -8.13 12.91 12.96
C ASN A 44 -9.05 12.21 13.99
N HIS A 45 -8.50 11.37 14.88
CA HIS A 45 -9.26 10.60 15.88
C HIS A 45 -10.45 9.83 15.29
N ASN A 46 -10.31 9.33 14.06
CA ASN A 46 -11.37 8.63 13.34
C ASN A 46 -11.47 7.17 13.80
N THR A 47 -11.99 6.99 15.01
CA THR A 47 -12.12 5.68 15.68
C THR A 47 -12.94 4.69 14.88
N LYS A 48 -13.96 5.15 14.15
CA LYS A 48 -14.76 4.29 13.25
C LYS A 48 -13.90 3.68 12.15
N LYS A 49 -13.12 4.51 11.44
CA LYS A 49 -12.22 4.00 10.39
C LYS A 49 -11.14 3.08 10.94
N LEU A 50 -10.56 3.40 12.10
CA LEU A 50 -9.58 2.54 12.76
C LEU A 50 -10.18 1.19 13.17
N HIS A 51 -11.43 1.18 13.63
CA HIS A 51 -12.15 -0.03 13.97
C HIS A 51 -12.48 -0.85 12.71
N ASP A 52 -12.99 -0.22 11.65
CA ASP A 52 -13.37 -0.87 10.39
C ASP A 52 -12.18 -1.62 9.75
N ILE A 53 -10.97 -1.07 9.84
CA ILE A 53 -9.77 -1.70 9.29
C ILE A 53 -9.10 -2.69 10.25
N ALA A 54 -9.40 -2.68 11.54
CA ALA A 54 -8.77 -3.59 12.49
C ALA A 54 -9.42 -4.98 12.43
N ASN A 55 -8.61 -6.04 12.31
CA ASN A 55 -9.13 -7.41 12.30
C ASN A 55 -9.74 -7.84 13.66
N ASN A 56 -9.27 -7.26 14.77
CA ASN A 56 -9.72 -7.58 16.11
C ASN A 56 -9.51 -6.40 17.07
N ASN A 57 -10.07 -6.50 18.28
CA ASN A 57 -9.96 -5.46 19.30
C ASN A 57 -8.50 -5.17 19.70
N LYS A 58 -7.62 -6.18 19.78
CA LYS A 58 -6.19 -5.98 20.08
C LYS A 58 -5.54 -5.04 19.06
N THR A 59 -5.75 -5.30 17.78
CA THR A 59 -5.23 -4.46 16.68
C THR A 59 -5.85 -3.07 16.75
N TYR A 60 -7.16 -2.97 16.98
CA TYR A 60 -7.84 -1.70 17.12
C TYR A 60 -7.27 -0.83 18.24
N GLN A 61 -7.07 -1.38 19.45
CA GLN A 61 -6.48 -0.63 20.56
C GLN A 61 -5.07 -0.15 20.23
N VAL A 62 -4.23 -1.01 19.63
CA VAL A 62 -2.88 -0.60 19.20
C VAL A 62 -2.92 0.57 18.22
N LEU A 63 -3.82 0.54 17.22
CA LEU A 63 -3.96 1.65 16.28
C LEU A 63 -4.48 2.92 16.96
N LYS A 64 -5.49 2.79 17.81
CA LYS A 64 -6.16 3.91 18.50
C LYS A 64 -5.24 4.61 19.49
N ASP A 65 -4.43 3.85 20.22
CA ASP A 65 -3.57 4.37 21.29
C ASP A 65 -2.21 4.87 20.74
N SER A 66 -1.89 4.55 19.49
CA SER A 66 -0.68 5.03 18.82
C SER A 66 -0.82 6.50 18.45
N LYS A 67 0.22 7.31 18.72
CA LYS A 67 0.31 8.69 18.17
C LYS A 67 0.60 8.70 16.67
N LYS A 68 1.35 7.71 16.22
CA LYS A 68 1.73 7.46 14.82
C LYS A 68 2.08 5.99 14.69
N ILE A 69 1.85 5.42 13.52
CA ILE A 69 2.34 4.10 13.12
C ILE A 69 3.37 4.21 11.99
N SER A 70 4.27 3.23 11.92
CA SER A 70 5.18 2.97 10.82
C SER A 70 4.87 1.60 10.23
N ILE A 71 4.87 1.47 8.91
CA ILE A 71 4.71 0.20 8.20
C ILE A 71 6.02 -0.11 7.46
N LYS A 72 6.67 -1.21 7.84
CA LYS A 72 7.86 -1.71 7.16
C LYS A 72 7.51 -2.97 6.37
N LEU A 73 7.69 -2.92 5.05
CA LEU A 73 7.49 -4.06 4.15
C LEU A 73 8.46 -5.19 4.50
N GLN A 74 7.96 -6.41 4.71
CA GLN A 74 8.77 -7.62 4.95
C GLN A 74 8.74 -8.58 3.77
N SER A 75 7.64 -8.61 3.02
CA SER A 75 7.49 -9.44 1.82
C SER A 75 6.74 -8.69 0.73
N ASP A 76 7.06 -9.02 -0.52
CA ASP A 76 6.27 -8.58 -1.67
C ASP A 76 4.81 -9.03 -1.57
N ASN A 77 3.94 -8.41 -2.38
CA ASN A 77 2.52 -8.74 -2.44
C ASN A 77 2.27 -10.23 -2.75
N GLN A 78 1.58 -10.97 -1.86
CA GLN A 78 1.15 -12.36 -2.09
C GLN A 78 -0.36 -12.49 -2.35
N GLY A 79 -1.03 -11.37 -2.62
CA GLY A 79 -2.44 -11.31 -2.89
C GLY A 79 -2.81 -11.81 -4.29
N SER A 80 -4.11 -11.84 -4.58
CA SER A 80 -4.67 -12.25 -5.87
C SER A 80 -5.85 -11.36 -6.24
N GLY A 81 -6.10 -11.21 -7.54
CA GLY A 81 -7.16 -10.34 -8.07
C GLY A 81 -6.96 -8.87 -7.65
N ASP A 82 -8.01 -8.28 -7.08
CA ASP A 82 -8.00 -6.89 -6.59
C ASP A 82 -7.58 -6.78 -5.12
N ILE A 83 -7.05 -7.86 -4.52
CA ILE A 83 -6.62 -7.88 -3.12
C ILE A 83 -5.10 -7.97 -3.06
N GLY A 84 -4.48 -6.98 -2.42
CA GLY A 84 -3.07 -7.04 -2.02
C GLY A 84 -2.94 -7.61 -0.61
N TYR A 85 -1.98 -8.52 -0.42
CA TYR A 85 -1.61 -9.07 0.88
C TYR A 85 -0.12 -8.84 1.12
N TYR A 86 0.20 -8.16 2.21
CA TYR A 86 1.58 -7.85 2.58
C TYR A 86 1.86 -8.33 4.00
N GLN A 87 2.98 -9.04 4.15
CA GLN A 87 3.63 -9.20 5.45
C GLN A 87 4.39 -7.90 5.76
N VAL A 88 4.09 -7.28 6.89
CA VAL A 88 4.68 -6.00 7.30
C VAL A 88 5.02 -6.02 8.78
N ASP A 89 5.88 -5.10 9.22
CA ASP A 89 5.96 -4.74 10.64
C ASP A 89 5.18 -3.44 10.86
N LEU A 90 4.25 -3.46 11.81
CA LEU A 90 3.57 -2.27 12.33
C LEU A 90 4.22 -1.87 13.65
N ASN A 91 4.93 -0.75 13.67
CA ASN A 91 5.73 -0.32 14.83
C ASN A 91 6.62 -1.45 15.39
N ASP A 92 7.41 -2.06 14.51
CA ASP A 92 8.34 -3.16 14.80
C ASP A 92 7.66 -4.47 15.28
N LYS A 93 6.33 -4.59 15.13
CA LYS A 93 5.58 -5.81 15.43
C LYS A 93 5.08 -6.46 14.14
N PRO A 94 5.29 -7.76 13.94
CA PRO A 94 4.79 -8.46 12.77
C PRO A 94 3.27 -8.30 12.61
N ALA A 95 2.85 -8.03 11.40
CA ALA A 95 1.47 -7.77 11.05
C ALA A 95 1.19 -8.16 9.58
N LYS A 96 -0.09 -8.31 9.29
CA LYS A 96 -0.61 -8.56 7.94
C LYS A 96 -1.45 -7.37 7.52
N LEU A 97 -1.10 -6.80 6.37
CA LEU A 97 -1.83 -5.70 5.73
C LEU A 97 -2.56 -6.22 4.49
N TYR A 98 -3.88 -6.03 4.48
CA TYR A 98 -4.74 -6.35 3.35
C TYR A 98 -5.28 -5.06 2.75
N ILE A 99 -5.05 -4.89 1.45
CA ILE A 99 -5.52 -3.72 0.71
C ILE A 99 -6.36 -4.14 -0.49
N LYS A 100 -7.21 -3.22 -0.96
CA LYS A 100 -7.85 -3.33 -2.27
C LYS A 100 -7.04 -2.54 -3.28
N ILE A 101 -6.56 -3.22 -4.32
CA ILE A 101 -5.87 -2.66 -5.47
C ILE A 101 -6.92 -2.38 -6.54
N LYS A 102 -7.15 -1.11 -6.88
CA LYS A 102 -8.11 -0.74 -7.93
C LYS A 102 -7.54 -0.94 -9.34
N HIS A 103 -6.27 -0.58 -9.51
CA HIS A 103 -5.57 -0.63 -10.78
C HIS A 103 -4.16 -1.17 -10.56
N ALA A 104 -3.84 -2.29 -11.20
CA ALA A 104 -2.49 -2.85 -11.14
C ALA A 104 -1.50 -1.91 -11.83
N PHE A 105 -0.32 -1.73 -11.25
CA PHE A 105 0.78 -0.93 -11.81
C PHE A 105 0.45 0.55 -12.08
N ILE A 106 -0.62 1.06 -11.46
CA ILE A 106 -0.95 2.48 -11.40
C ILE A 106 -0.89 2.91 -9.92
N PRO A 107 -0.17 3.98 -9.57
CA PRO A 107 0.00 4.42 -8.20
C PRO A 107 -1.26 5.18 -7.72
N ASP A 108 -2.35 4.46 -7.47
CA ASP A 108 -3.62 5.00 -6.95
C ASP A 108 -3.90 4.50 -5.53
N VAL A 109 -4.05 5.43 -4.57
CA VAL A 109 -4.08 5.17 -3.11
C VAL A 109 -4.98 3.98 -2.80
N PRO A 110 -4.43 2.90 -2.21
CA PRO A 110 -5.23 1.71 -2.02
C PRO A 110 -6.24 1.91 -0.88
N GLU A 111 -7.31 1.13 -0.90
CA GLU A 111 -8.24 1.06 0.22
C GLU A 111 -7.74 0.01 1.21
N ILE A 112 -7.51 0.40 2.47
CA ILE A 112 -7.16 -0.57 3.50
C ILE A 112 -8.42 -1.37 3.84
N ARG A 113 -8.36 -2.68 3.59
CA ARG A 113 -9.45 -3.60 3.94
C ARG A 113 -9.33 -4.09 5.36
N ARG A 114 -8.11 -4.44 5.76
CA ARG A 114 -7.86 -5.06 7.05
C ARG A 114 -6.40 -4.97 7.43
N ILE A 115 -6.13 -4.79 8.71
CA ILE A 115 -4.83 -4.98 9.34
C ILE A 115 -4.96 -5.92 10.52
N LYS A 116 -3.98 -6.81 10.68
CA LYS A 116 -3.96 -7.83 11.74
C LYS A 116 -2.56 -7.90 12.33
N LEU A 117 -2.40 -7.58 13.61
CA LEU A 117 -1.17 -7.91 14.34
C LEU A 117 -1.05 -9.43 14.47
N GLU A 118 0.16 -9.95 14.28
CA GLU A 118 0.48 -11.33 14.62
C GLU A 118 0.65 -11.47 16.15
N GLU A 119 0.45 -12.69 16.64
CA GLU A 119 0.48 -13.00 18.08
C GLU A 119 1.89 -13.25 18.59
#